data_AF-A0A7V5T5G4-F1
#
_entry.id   AF-A0A7V5T5G4-F1
#
_cell.length_a   1.000
_cell.length_b   1.000
_cell.length_c   1.000
_cell.angle_alpha   90.00
_cell.angle_beta   90.00
_cell.angle_gamma   90.00
#
_symmetry.space_group_name_H-M   'P 1'
#
loop_
_entity.id
_entity.type
_entity.pdbx_description
1 polymer ?
#
loop_
_entity_poly.entity_id
_entity_poly.type
_entity_poly.pdbx_seq_one_letter_code
_entity_poly.pdbx_strand_id
1 'polypeptide(L)'
;MLASGERPPEGRRKVIARELRLPYALVSEAVKNYLHRERLRRTNFEIEKIYWREILAGQDDARAIVERAAAELRLDPGRIWWWLEKLHEWRKALDTEPDVSEAQRAAILSIYQEYLKREAPPEKGLHLLISETIGDVTPRQVHKVLLQYRLSFWTQLKNTVRPDRAVA
;
A
#
# COMPACT_ATOMS: atom_id res chain seq x y z
N MET A 1 13.64 -12.90 26.12
CA MET A 1 13.85 -11.74 25.21
C MET A 1 15.22 -11.89 24.58
N LEU A 2 15.30 -12.33 23.32
CA LEU A 2 16.58 -12.40 22.60
C LEU A 2 16.99 -10.97 22.20
N ALA A 3 17.80 -10.36 23.06
CA ALA A 3 18.34 -9.00 22.91
C ALA A 3 19.65 -8.95 22.11
N SER A 4 20.15 -10.06 21.55
CA SER A 4 21.33 -10.03 20.67
C SER A 4 20.92 -10.25 19.21
N GLY A 5 21.42 -9.38 18.33
CA GLY A 5 21.25 -9.51 16.88
C GLY A 5 21.93 -10.76 16.28
N GLU A 6 22.64 -11.54 17.09
CA GLU A 6 23.27 -12.79 16.69
C GLU A 6 22.25 -13.84 16.25
N ARG A 7 22.64 -14.61 15.23
CA ARG A 7 21.82 -15.70 14.73
C ARG A 7 22.06 -16.92 15.63
N PRO A 8 21.02 -17.46 16.32
CA PRO A 8 21.20 -18.64 17.15
C PRO A 8 21.70 -19.82 16.30
N PRO A 9 22.56 -20.70 16.84
CA PRO A 9 23.15 -21.83 16.11
C PRO A 9 22.09 -22.79 15.55
N GLU A 10 20.98 -22.95 16.26
CA GLU A 10 19.83 -23.77 15.84
C GLU A 10 18.84 -23.03 14.91
N GLY A 11 19.01 -21.73 14.73
CA GLY A 11 18.19 -20.86 13.87
C GLY A 11 17.01 -20.20 14.60
N ARG A 12 16.77 -18.91 14.33
CA ARG A 12 15.78 -18.04 15.01
C ARG A 12 14.38 -18.68 15.11
N ARG A 13 13.89 -19.36 14.07
CA ARG A 13 12.56 -20.00 14.06
C ARG A 13 12.47 -21.19 15.03
N LYS A 14 13.53 -21.98 15.18
CA LYS A 14 13.56 -23.10 16.14
C LYS A 14 13.57 -22.58 17.56
N VAL A 15 14.29 -21.49 17.82
CA VAL A 15 14.29 -20.83 19.14
C VAL A 15 12.92 -20.29 19.48
N ILE A 16 12.26 -19.57 18.57
CA ILE A 16 10.89 -19.06 18.78
C ILE A 16 9.91 -20.20 19.07
N ALA A 17 9.96 -21.30 18.30
CA ALA A 17 9.11 -22.46 18.52
C ALA A 17 9.30 -23.07 19.91
N ARG A 18 10.56 -23.20 20.36
CA ARG A 18 10.88 -23.70 21.70
C ARG A 18 10.41 -22.75 22.80
N GLU A 19 10.71 -21.46 22.70
CA GLU A 19 10.37 -20.46 23.72
C GLU A 19 8.86 -20.29 23.88
N LEU A 20 8.11 -20.28 22.77
CA LEU A 20 6.66 -20.13 22.79
C LEU A 20 5.91 -21.46 22.95
N ARG A 21 6.62 -22.60 23.02
CA ARG A 21 6.05 -23.96 23.03
C ARG A 21 5.04 -24.20 21.88
N LEU A 22 5.38 -23.68 20.70
CA LEU A 22 4.56 -23.81 19.49
C LEU A 22 5.19 -24.80 18.50
N PRO A 23 4.38 -25.50 17.67
CA PRO A 23 4.93 -26.32 16.60
C PRO A 23 5.81 -25.50 15.64
N TYR A 24 6.99 -26.02 15.28
CA TYR A 24 7.89 -25.34 14.35
C TYR A 24 7.23 -25.01 13.00
N ALA A 25 6.37 -25.89 12.50
CA ALA A 25 5.62 -25.66 11.26
C ALA A 25 4.78 -24.38 11.32
N LEU A 26 4.06 -24.16 12.43
CA LEU A 26 3.25 -22.97 12.69
C LEU A 26 4.11 -21.71 12.70
N VAL A 27 5.24 -21.74 13.42
CA VAL A 27 6.18 -20.60 13.48
C VAL A 27 6.78 -20.31 12.10
N SER A 28 7.16 -21.35 11.36
CA SER A 28 7.74 -21.22 10.02
C SER A 28 6.75 -20.60 9.04
N GLU A 29 5.50 -21.05 9.06
CA GLU A 29 4.43 -20.50 8.24
C GLU A 29 4.11 -19.05 8.60
N ALA A 30 3.94 -18.74 9.89
CA ALA A 30 3.68 -17.39 10.36
C ALA A 30 4.78 -16.41 9.91
N VAL A 31 6.05 -16.79 10.07
CA VAL A 31 7.19 -15.97 9.65
C VAL A 31 7.25 -15.82 8.12
N LYS A 32 7.01 -16.89 7.36
CA LYS A 32 6.96 -16.81 5.89
C LYS A 32 5.86 -15.86 5.41
N ASN A 33 4.66 -15.98 5.99
CA ASN A 33 3.52 -15.15 5.66
C ASN A 33 3.76 -13.68 6.01
N TYR A 34 4.38 -13.41 7.17
CA TYR A 34 4.78 -12.07 7.55
C TYR A 34 5.77 -11.45 6.55
N LEU A 35 6.89 -12.14 6.29
CA LEU A 35 7.91 -11.64 5.36
C LEU A 35 7.36 -11.43 3.94
N HIS A 36 6.47 -12.32 3.49
CA HIS A 36 5.80 -12.15 2.20
C HIS A 36 4.92 -10.89 2.17
N ARG A 37 4.11 -10.67 3.22
CA ARG A 37 3.26 -9.48 3.34
C ARG A 37 4.11 -8.21 3.43
N GLU A 38 5.18 -8.21 4.22
CA GLU A 38 6.13 -7.09 4.30
C GLU A 38 6.69 -6.72 2.93
N ARG A 39 7.15 -7.72 2.18
CA ARG A 39 7.66 -7.50 0.82
C ARG A 39 6.59 -6.88 -0.08
N LEU A 40 5.37 -7.40 -0.06
CA LEU A 40 4.26 -6.86 -0.85
C LEU A 40 3.89 -5.43 -0.44
N ARG A 41 3.86 -5.11 0.85
CA ARG A 41 3.61 -3.74 1.34
C ARG A 41 4.66 -2.77 0.82
N ARG A 42 5.94 -3.14 0.90
CA ARG A 42 7.03 -2.32 0.40
C ARG A 42 6.94 -2.12 -1.11
N THR A 43 6.73 -3.18 -1.86
CA THR A 43 6.55 -3.09 -3.32
C THR A 43 5.37 -2.18 -3.68
N ASN A 44 4.22 -2.34 -3.02
CA ASN A 44 3.04 -1.51 -3.27
C ASN A 44 3.28 -0.04 -2.96
N PHE A 45 4.01 0.24 -1.89
CA PHE A 45 4.39 1.60 -1.52
C PHE A 45 5.27 2.25 -2.60
N GLU A 46 6.29 1.55 -3.10
CA GLU A 46 7.14 2.10 -4.16
C GLU A 46 6.36 2.33 -5.47
N ILE A 47 5.45 1.42 -5.83
CA ILE A 47 4.58 1.62 -7.00
C ILE A 47 3.73 2.88 -6.83
N GLU A 48 3.12 3.06 -5.66
CA GLU A 48 2.29 4.23 -5.35
C GLU A 48 3.11 5.53 -5.41
N LYS A 49 4.36 5.53 -4.93
CA LYS A 49 5.27 6.69 -5.03
C LYS A 49 5.61 7.04 -6.47
N ILE A 50 5.97 6.04 -7.29
CA ILE A 50 6.27 6.27 -8.71
C ILE A 50 5.02 6.81 -9.41
N TYR A 51 3.86 6.20 -9.19
CA TYR A 51 2.59 6.69 -9.72
C TYR A 51 2.39 8.18 -9.44
N TRP A 52 2.48 8.61 -8.18
CA TRP A 52 2.30 10.01 -7.83
C TRP A 52 3.39 10.92 -8.40
N ARG A 53 4.65 10.46 -8.42
CA ARG A 53 5.75 11.22 -9.03
C ARG A 53 5.49 11.51 -10.51
N GLU A 54 5.03 10.52 -11.27
CA GLU A 54 4.72 10.69 -12.69
C GLU A 54 3.49 11.59 -12.91
N ILE A 55 2.44 11.42 -12.09
CA ILE A 55 1.23 12.28 -12.15
C ILE A 55 1.61 13.75 -11.90
N LEU A 56 2.41 14.01 -10.86
CA LEU A 56 2.87 15.37 -10.54
C LEU A 56 3.83 15.94 -11.59
N ALA A 57 4.51 15.08 -12.34
CA ALA A 57 5.32 15.47 -13.50
C ALA A 57 4.48 15.73 -14.77
N GLY A 58 3.15 15.62 -14.69
CA GLY A 58 2.25 15.88 -15.81
C GLY A 58 2.09 14.71 -16.79
N GLN A 59 2.50 13.49 -16.40
CA GLN A 59 2.23 12.31 -17.20
C GLN A 59 0.72 12.01 -17.19
N ASP A 60 0.12 11.92 -18.38
CA ASP A 60 -1.31 11.69 -18.57
C ASP A 60 -1.64 10.30 -19.14
N ASP A 61 -0.64 9.49 -19.52
CA ASP A 61 -0.80 8.12 -20.00
C ASP A 61 -0.48 7.09 -18.91
N ALA A 62 -1.51 6.36 -18.45
CA ALA A 62 -1.37 5.33 -17.42
C ALA A 62 -0.43 4.19 -17.86
N ARG A 63 -0.38 3.85 -19.15
CA ARG A 63 0.53 2.83 -19.67
C ARG A 63 1.98 3.27 -19.54
N ALA A 64 2.29 4.53 -19.84
CA ALA A 64 3.63 5.06 -19.68
C ALA A 64 4.09 5.05 -18.21
N ILE A 65 3.19 5.38 -17.28
CA ILE A 65 3.46 5.28 -15.83
C ILE A 65 3.79 3.83 -15.45
N VAL A 66 3.00 2.88 -15.92
CA VAL A 66 3.20 1.45 -15.64
C VAL A 66 4.54 0.97 -16.18
N GLU A 67 4.87 1.29 -17.42
CA GLU A 67 6.13 0.86 -18.07
C GLU A 67 7.35 1.44 -17.33
N ARG A 68 7.29 2.71 -16.91
CA ARG A 68 8.35 3.33 -16.08
C ARG A 68 8.49 2.65 -14.73
N ALA A 69 7.39 2.44 -14.02
CA ALA A 69 7.40 1.77 -12.71
C ALA A 69 7.91 0.33 -12.80
N ALA A 70 7.51 -0.41 -13.84
CA ALA A 70 7.98 -1.77 -14.12
C ALA A 70 9.50 -1.81 -14.34
N ALA A 71 10.03 -0.88 -15.15
CA ALA A 71 11.46 -0.77 -15.42
C ALA A 71 12.27 -0.40 -14.17
N GLU A 72 11.82 0.60 -13.40
CA GLU A 72 12.50 1.08 -12.19
C GLU A 72 12.54 0.01 -11.09
N LEU A 73 11.42 -0.67 -10.86
CA LEU A 73 11.31 -1.69 -9.82
C LEU A 73 11.74 -3.09 -10.29
N ARG A 74 12.07 -3.25 -11.58
CA ARG A 74 12.36 -4.54 -12.22
C ARG A 74 11.25 -5.57 -11.98
N LEU A 75 10.01 -5.14 -12.19
CA LEU A 75 8.80 -5.94 -12.01
C LEU A 75 8.08 -6.17 -13.33
N ASP A 76 7.24 -7.20 -13.38
CA ASP A 76 6.31 -7.40 -14.48
C ASP A 76 5.28 -6.25 -14.54
N PRO A 77 5.00 -5.66 -15.72
CA PRO A 77 3.98 -4.61 -15.87
C PRO A 77 2.60 -5.00 -15.35
N GLY A 78 2.22 -6.28 -15.45
CA GLY A 78 0.97 -6.80 -14.90
C GLY A 78 0.89 -6.68 -13.38
N ARG A 79 2.02 -6.78 -12.66
CA ARG A 79 2.07 -6.54 -11.21
C ARG A 79 1.75 -5.08 -10.86
N ILE A 80 2.28 -4.15 -11.65
CA ILE A 80 2.04 -2.71 -11.48
C ILE A 80 0.57 -2.41 -11.78
N TRP A 81 0.06 -2.87 -12.92
CA TRP A 81 -1.34 -2.75 -13.31
C TRP A 81 -2.29 -3.26 -12.23
N TRP A 82 -2.08 -4.48 -11.73
CA TRP A 82 -2.91 -5.05 -10.68
C TRP A 82 -2.97 -4.14 -9.45
N TRP A 83 -1.85 -3.54 -9.06
CA TRP A 83 -1.84 -2.67 -7.88
C TRP A 83 -2.53 -1.34 -8.15
N LEU A 84 -2.30 -0.72 -9.30
CA LEU A 84 -2.99 0.53 -9.67
C LEU A 84 -4.50 0.32 -9.80
N GLU A 85 -4.95 -0.78 -10.41
CA GLU A 85 -6.38 -1.13 -10.42
C GLU A 85 -6.92 -1.28 -8.99
N LYS A 86 -6.21 -2.00 -8.12
CA LYS A 86 -6.61 -2.19 -6.72
C LYS A 86 -6.59 -0.91 -5.89
N LEU A 87 -5.68 0.02 -6.20
CA LEU A 87 -5.57 1.31 -5.54
C LEU A 87 -6.77 2.22 -5.86
N HIS A 88 -7.37 2.04 -7.04
CA HIS A 88 -8.48 2.84 -7.57
C HIS A 88 -9.82 2.07 -7.61
N GLU A 89 -9.88 0.85 -7.10
CA GLU A 89 -11.11 0.04 -7.09
C GLU A 89 -12.12 0.60 -6.07
N TRP A 90 -13.22 1.18 -6.57
CA TRP A 90 -14.30 1.67 -5.71
C TRP A 90 -14.90 0.54 -4.86
N ARG A 91 -15.15 0.83 -3.59
CA ARG A 91 -15.78 -0.11 -2.66
C ARG A 91 -17.15 0.41 -2.26
N LYS A 92 -18.21 -0.25 -2.73
CA LYS A 92 -19.61 0.07 -2.37
C LYS A 92 -19.84 0.22 -0.86
N ALA A 93 -19.11 -0.53 -0.05
CA ALA A 93 -19.18 -0.43 1.41
C ALA A 93 -18.72 0.94 1.98
N LEU A 94 -18.15 1.83 1.16
CA LEU A 94 -17.78 3.20 1.53
C LEU A 94 -18.87 4.22 1.21
N ASP A 95 -19.89 3.86 0.41
CA ASP A 95 -20.97 4.77 0.03
C ASP A 95 -21.79 5.22 1.25
N THR A 96 -21.92 4.33 2.22
CA THR A 96 -22.65 4.58 3.47
C THR A 96 -21.82 5.29 4.54
N GLU A 97 -20.51 5.48 4.32
CA GLU A 97 -19.66 6.17 5.28
C GLU A 97 -19.96 7.67 5.24
N PRO A 98 -20.20 8.31 6.40
CA PRO A 98 -20.41 9.76 6.46
C PRO A 98 -19.23 10.53 5.88
N ASP A 99 -19.53 11.60 5.15
CA ASP A 99 -18.50 12.53 4.69
C ASP A 99 -17.85 13.24 5.87
N VAL A 100 -16.58 13.61 5.68
CA VAL A 100 -15.80 14.40 6.65
C VAL A 100 -15.90 15.88 6.30
N SER A 101 -15.61 16.76 7.24
CA SER A 101 -15.48 18.20 6.96
C SER A 101 -14.31 18.50 6.02
N GLU A 102 -14.34 19.64 5.34
CA GLU A 102 -13.24 20.08 4.48
C GLU A 102 -11.91 20.23 5.24
N ALA A 103 -11.95 20.66 6.50
CA ALA A 103 -10.76 20.74 7.35
C ALA A 103 -10.15 19.35 7.60
N GLN A 104 -10.99 18.36 7.92
CA GLN A 104 -10.55 16.97 8.09
C GLN A 104 -10.04 16.39 6.77
N ARG A 105 -10.71 16.67 5.65
CA ARG A 105 -10.28 16.26 4.31
C ARG A 105 -8.89 16.81 4.00
N ALA A 106 -8.64 18.10 4.23
CA ALA A 106 -7.33 18.72 4.01
C ALA A 106 -6.25 18.10 4.91
N ALA A 107 -6.54 17.83 6.18
CA ALA A 107 -5.62 17.17 7.10
C ALA A 107 -5.26 15.74 6.64
N ILE A 108 -6.25 14.94 6.21
CA ILE A 108 -6.05 13.59 5.66
C ILE A 108 -5.10 13.65 4.46
N LEU A 109 -5.36 14.56 3.51
CA LEU A 109 -4.55 14.68 2.29
C LEU A 109 -3.14 15.17 2.58
N SER A 110 -2.97 16.09 3.53
CA SER A 110 -1.65 16.56 3.96
C SER A 110 -0.81 15.42 4.54
N ILE A 111 -1.36 14.62 5.46
CA ILE A 111 -0.65 13.47 6.05
C ILE A 111 -0.34 12.43 4.97
N TYR A 112 -1.26 12.22 4.03
CA TYR A 112 -1.05 11.30 2.92
C TYR A 112 0.10 11.74 2.00
N GLN A 113 0.21 13.03 1.70
CA GLN A 113 1.33 13.57 0.93
C GLN A 113 2.66 13.41 1.68
N GLU A 114 2.68 13.63 3.00
CA GLU A 114 3.87 13.36 3.81
C GLU A 114 4.23 11.87 3.85
N TYR A 115 3.24 10.97 3.86
CA TYR A 115 3.46 9.53 3.73
C TYR A 115 4.20 9.17 2.44
N LEU A 116 3.84 9.78 1.31
CA LEU A 116 4.48 9.50 0.01
C LEU A 116 5.96 9.94 -0.04
N LYS A 117 6.38 10.85 0.83
CA LYS A 117 7.78 11.31 0.93
C LYS A 117 8.65 10.37 1.76
N ARG A 118 8.08 9.40 2.47
CA ARG A 118 8.83 8.49 3.35
C ARG A 118 9.69 7.49 2.56
N GLU A 119 10.72 6.97 3.22
CA GLU A 119 11.59 5.92 2.68
C GLU A 119 10.98 4.51 2.74
N ALA A 120 10.00 4.30 3.64
CA ALA A 120 9.37 3.02 3.87
C ALA A 120 7.89 3.20 4.27
N PRO A 121 7.03 2.19 4.00
CA PRO A 121 5.67 2.22 4.48
C PRO A 121 5.64 2.16 6.02
N PRO A 122 4.62 2.76 6.67
CA PRO A 122 4.45 2.64 8.11
C PRO A 122 4.18 1.20 8.53
N GLU A 123 4.59 0.85 9.76
CA GLU A 123 4.31 -0.48 10.33
C GLU A 123 2.81 -0.74 10.45
N LYS A 124 2.07 0.29 10.92
CA LYS A 124 0.61 0.32 10.95
C LYS A 124 0.03 0.57 9.56
N GLY A 125 -1.18 0.08 9.32
CA GLY A 125 -1.91 0.38 8.08
C GLY A 125 -2.16 1.89 7.94
N LEU A 126 -1.96 2.44 6.73
CA LEU A 126 -2.04 3.88 6.46
C LEU A 126 -3.33 4.52 6.97
N HIS A 127 -4.49 3.90 6.70
CA HIS A 127 -5.77 4.45 7.12
C HIS A 127 -5.91 4.54 8.64
N LEU A 128 -5.41 3.53 9.36
CA LEU A 128 -5.40 3.50 10.81
C LEU A 128 -4.45 4.58 11.37
N LEU A 129 -3.26 4.69 10.78
CA LEU A 129 -2.28 5.71 11.18
C LEU A 129 -2.87 7.12 11.06
N ILE A 130 -3.50 7.45 9.92
CA ILE A 130 -4.09 8.77 9.69
C ILE A 130 -5.25 9.01 10.66
N SER A 131 -6.14 8.02 10.86
CA SER A 131 -7.25 8.18 11.80
C SER A 131 -6.78 8.42 13.23
N GLU A 132 -5.75 7.69 13.70
CA GLU A 132 -5.18 7.89 15.03
C GLU A 132 -4.49 9.26 15.16
N THR A 133 -3.89 9.75 14.07
CA THR A 133 -3.20 11.06 14.06
C THR A 133 -4.18 12.23 14.14
N ILE A 134 -5.33 12.11 13.48
CA ILE A 134 -6.37 13.15 13.45
C ILE A 134 -7.32 13.04 14.66
N GLY A 135 -7.56 11.84 15.18
CA GLY A 135 -8.42 11.57 16.34
C GLY A 135 -9.92 11.49 16.02
N ASP A 136 -10.42 12.38 15.16
CA ASP A 136 -11.87 12.57 14.92
C ASP A 136 -12.37 12.02 13.58
N VAL A 137 -11.64 11.08 12.96
CA VAL A 137 -12.05 10.40 11.73
C VAL A 137 -11.81 8.91 11.85
N THR A 138 -12.68 8.09 11.26
CA THR A 138 -12.50 6.63 11.25
C THR A 138 -11.57 6.19 10.12
N PRO A 139 -10.93 5.00 10.21
CA PRO A 139 -10.15 4.45 9.09
C PRO A 139 -10.94 4.30 7.79
N ARG A 140 -12.27 4.08 7.87
CA ARG A 140 -13.13 3.95 6.68
C ARG A 140 -13.39 5.30 6.03
N GLN A 141 -13.58 6.36 6.82
CA GLN A 141 -13.66 7.73 6.32
C GLN A 141 -12.34 8.16 5.65
N VAL A 142 -11.20 7.86 6.27
CA VAL A 142 -9.89 8.09 5.65
C VAL A 142 -9.79 7.35 4.30
N HIS A 143 -10.19 6.08 4.26
CA HIS A 143 -10.18 5.30 3.03
C HIS A 143 -11.04 5.92 1.94
N LYS A 144 -12.28 6.34 2.26
CA LYS A 144 -13.18 7.03 1.33
C LYS A 144 -12.53 8.28 0.74
N VAL A 145 -11.98 9.15 1.59
CA VAL A 145 -11.31 10.39 1.17
C VAL A 145 -10.13 10.11 0.26
N LEU A 146 -9.24 9.19 0.63
CA LEU A 146 -8.06 8.86 -0.18
C LEU A 146 -8.44 8.23 -1.52
N LEU A 147 -9.47 7.37 -1.53
CA LEU A 147 -9.95 6.73 -2.74
C LEU A 147 -10.57 7.74 -3.70
N GLN A 148 -11.43 8.64 -3.21
CA GLN A 148 -11.98 9.74 -4.00
C GLN A 148 -10.88 10.65 -4.56
N TYR A 149 -9.89 10.99 -3.74
CA TYR A 149 -8.74 11.79 -4.17
C TYR A 149 -7.97 11.12 -5.30
N ARG A 150 -7.56 9.86 -5.12
CA ARG A 150 -6.85 9.09 -6.16
C ARG A 150 -7.67 8.95 -7.44
N LEU A 151 -8.96 8.62 -7.30
CA LEU A 151 -9.86 8.48 -8.44
C LEU A 151 -9.98 9.77 -9.26
N SER A 152 -9.95 10.94 -8.61
CA SER A 152 -10.04 12.21 -9.32
C SER A 152 -8.87 12.44 -10.31
N PHE A 153 -7.72 11.80 -10.10
CA PHE A 153 -6.61 11.78 -11.05
C PHE A 153 -6.73 10.62 -12.02
N TRP A 154 -7.02 9.42 -11.52
CA TRP A 154 -7.08 8.22 -12.34
C TRP A 154 -8.07 8.33 -13.51
N THR A 155 -9.25 8.89 -13.27
CA THR A 155 -10.28 9.03 -14.32
C THR A 155 -9.92 10.03 -15.40
N GLN A 156 -8.89 10.86 -15.18
CA GLN A 156 -8.40 11.83 -16.16
C GLN A 156 -7.27 11.26 -17.03
N LEU A 157 -6.70 10.11 -16.66
CA LEU A 157 -5.62 9.47 -17.42
C LEU A 157 -6.14 8.75 -18.66
N LYS A 158 -5.30 8.75 -19.69
CA LYS A 158 -5.44 7.93 -20.89
C LYS A 158 -4.99 6.50 -20.61
N ASN A 159 -5.52 5.56 -21.40
CA ASN A 159 -5.10 4.15 -21.42
C ASN A 159 -5.12 3.46 -20.05
N THR A 160 -6.11 3.77 -19.21
CA THR A 160 -6.25 3.21 -17.84
C THR A 160 -6.69 1.75 -17.79
N VAL A 161 -7.04 1.16 -18.93
CA VAL A 161 -7.42 -0.25 -19.05
C VAL A 161 -6.18 -1.07 -19.41
N ARG A 162 -5.94 -2.16 -18.67
CA ARG A 162 -4.84 -3.07 -18.96
C ARG A 162 -4.94 -3.61 -20.40
N PRO A 163 -3.84 -3.62 -21.19
CA PRO A 163 -3.91 -3.99 -22.60
C PRO A 163 -4.47 -5.39 -22.91
N ASP A 164 -4.26 -6.35 -22.01
CA ASP A 164 -4.79 -7.72 -22.14
C ASP A 164 -6.31 -7.83 -21.88
N ARG A 165 -6.92 -6.82 -21.25
CA ARG A 165 -8.36 -6.70 -21.01
C ARG A 165 -9.08 -5.81 -22.01
N ALA A 166 -8.36 -5.00 -22.78
CA ALA A 166 -8.95 -4.10 -23.78
C ALA A 166 -9.41 -4.82 -25.06
N VAL A 167 -9.03 -6.10 -25.23
CA VAL A 167 -9.34 -6.93 -26.41
C VAL A 167 -10.46 -7.96 -26.11
N ALA A 168 -11.07 -7.90 -24.93
CA ALA A 168 -12.14 -8.80 -24.49
C ALA A 168 -13.54 -8.18 -24.67
#